data_AF-A0A7K9JWW1-F1
#
_entry.id   AF-A0A7K9JWW1-F1
#
_cell.length_a   1.000
_cell.length_b   1.000
_cell.length_c   1.000
_cell.angle_alpha   90.00
_cell.angle_beta   90.00
_cell.angle_gamma   90.00
#
_symmetry.space_group_name_H-M   'P 1'
#
loop_
_entity.id
_entity.type
_entity.pdbx_description
1 polymer ?
#
loop_
_entity_poly.entity_id
_entity_poly.type
_entity_poly.pdbx_seq_one_letter_code
_entity_poly.pdbx_strand_id
1 'polypeptide(L)'
;AASCDCQREHSKWDKLFIMLENSQMKENMMLQALDELPRLELQTLKAELSQLTTTLAGTFATVASHVVSQVEQVLVRSRDQAEEARRLQESEQGKILEHILQLSHNAFATLMIPCNVKGPSCAHTTKPVLTYLTILCTFPGCETAILFPMRSRKIFGSVHPTSGMALSSFTACIWLKVTEALDKTIVFSYGTKFNPYELQLYLSRDSAVLAVAAAQHKLAARNVVIPGKWLHLCGTWSSENGSTSLWVQGELAGSTWGLAAAHSIPDGGILQLGQEKNGCCVGGGFDEALAFSGKLTGFNLWDRVLSPTEVTAQSTGDTCGTRGNVVGWGVTEVLPYGGAQYVS
;
A
#
# COMPACT_ATOMS: atom_id res chain seq x y z
N ALA A 1 26.23 -61.18 -100.12
CA ALA A 1 25.66 -61.19 -98.76
C ALA A 1 25.05 -59.82 -98.50
N ALA A 2 23.75 -59.67 -98.76
CA ALA A 2 23.04 -58.41 -98.54
C ALA A 2 22.38 -58.47 -97.17
N SER A 3 22.85 -57.59 -96.28
CA SER A 3 22.29 -57.28 -94.98
C SER A 3 20.87 -56.73 -95.17
N CYS A 4 19.84 -57.41 -94.65
CA CYS A 4 18.51 -56.84 -94.51
C CYS A 4 18.29 -56.43 -93.06
N ASP A 5 18.54 -55.14 -92.86
CA ASP A 5 18.18 -54.30 -91.74
C ASP A 5 16.67 -54.45 -91.44
N CYS A 6 16.33 -55.04 -90.30
CA CYS A 6 14.95 -55.11 -89.80
C CYS A 6 14.80 -54.11 -88.66
N GLN A 7 14.75 -52.82 -88.98
CA GLN A 7 14.12 -51.87 -88.08
C GLN A 7 12.66 -52.31 -87.91
N ARG A 8 12.34 -52.86 -86.73
CA ARG A 8 10.94 -53.07 -86.32
C ARG A 8 10.28 -51.70 -86.22
N GLU A 9 9.57 -51.32 -87.27
CA GLU A 9 8.67 -50.17 -87.19
C GLU A 9 7.60 -50.48 -86.14
N HIS A 10 7.66 -49.77 -85.02
CA HIS A 10 6.64 -49.82 -83.98
C HIS A 10 5.25 -49.64 -84.61
N SER A 11 4.31 -50.51 -84.23
CA SER A 11 2.93 -50.36 -84.68
C SER A 11 2.38 -49.01 -84.22
N LYS A 12 1.36 -48.48 -84.90
CA LYS A 12 0.73 -47.21 -84.53
C LYS A 12 0.36 -47.16 -83.04
N TRP A 13 -0.03 -48.31 -82.47
CA TRP A 13 -0.38 -48.46 -81.06
C TRP A 13 0.85 -48.45 -80.15
N ASP A 14 1.96 -49.08 -80.53
CA ASP A 14 3.21 -49.04 -79.74
C ASP A 14 3.76 -47.62 -79.65
N LYS A 15 3.71 -46.86 -80.76
CA LYS A 15 4.09 -45.44 -80.76
C LYS A 15 3.18 -44.61 -79.84
N LEU A 16 1.88 -44.91 -79.82
CA LEU A 16 0.90 -44.27 -78.94
C LEU A 16 1.17 -44.58 -77.45
N PHE A 17 1.44 -45.84 -77.10
CA PHE A 17 1.77 -46.22 -75.72
C PHE A 17 3.08 -45.58 -75.26
N ILE A 18 4.13 -45.61 -76.09
CA ILE A 18 5.41 -44.95 -75.80
C ILE A 18 5.22 -43.43 -75.66
N MET A 19 4.37 -42.81 -76.48
CA MET A 19 4.04 -41.38 -76.34
C MET A 19 3.27 -41.08 -75.06
N LEU A 20 2.33 -41.95 -74.66
CA LEU A 20 1.53 -41.78 -73.45
C LEU A 20 2.40 -41.91 -72.18
N GLU A 21 3.27 -42.92 -72.14
CA GLU A 21 4.19 -43.16 -71.03
C GLU A 21 5.23 -42.02 -70.92
N ASN A 22 5.77 -41.56 -72.05
CA ASN A 22 6.64 -40.37 -72.06
C ASN A 22 5.91 -39.10 -71.61
N SER A 23 4.61 -38.97 -71.91
CA SER A 23 3.80 -37.84 -71.45
C SER A 23 3.59 -37.89 -69.94
N GLN A 24 3.23 -39.06 -69.40
CA GLN A 24 3.03 -39.26 -67.96
C GLN A 24 4.33 -39.12 -67.17
N MET A 25 5.45 -39.61 -67.69
CA MET A 25 6.76 -39.44 -67.06
C MET A 25 7.18 -37.96 -67.01
N LYS A 26 6.92 -37.20 -68.08
CA LYS A 26 7.15 -35.74 -68.09
C LYS A 26 6.24 -35.00 -67.13
N GLU A 27 4.98 -35.39 -67.04
CA GLU A 27 4.02 -34.81 -66.09
C GLU A 27 4.44 -35.06 -64.64
N ASN A 28 4.83 -36.29 -64.30
CA ASN A 28 5.32 -36.63 -62.96
C ASN A 28 6.63 -35.92 -62.61
N MET A 29 7.57 -35.80 -63.57
CA MET A 29 8.79 -35.01 -63.38
C MET A 29 8.49 -33.51 -63.19
N MET A 30 7.51 -32.98 -63.91
CA MET A 30 7.11 -31.58 -63.78
C MET A 30 6.42 -31.31 -62.44
N LEU A 31 5.58 -32.24 -61.97
CA LEU A 31 4.96 -32.18 -60.64
C LEU A 31 6.00 -32.27 -59.51
N GLN A 32 7.02 -33.12 -59.64
CA GLN A 32 8.13 -33.15 -58.68
C GLN A 32 8.94 -31.84 -58.69
N ALA A 33 9.23 -31.28 -59.86
CA ALA A 33 9.94 -30.00 -59.95
C ALA A 33 9.14 -28.83 -59.36
N LEU A 34 7.81 -28.84 -59.57
CA LEU A 34 6.88 -27.86 -59.00
C LEU A 34 6.74 -27.95 -57.48
N ASP A 35 6.98 -29.12 -56.87
CA ASP A 35 6.92 -29.29 -55.41
C ASP A 35 8.28 -28.98 -54.73
N GLU A 36 9.40 -29.33 -55.36
CA GLU A 36 10.73 -29.11 -54.80
C GLU A 36 11.18 -27.64 -54.83
N LEU A 37 10.85 -26.90 -55.91
CA LEU A 37 11.21 -25.48 -56.04
C LEU A 37 10.67 -24.60 -54.89
N PRO A 38 9.35 -24.58 -54.59
CA PRO A 38 8.82 -23.79 -53.49
C PRO A 38 9.28 -24.29 -52.12
N ARG A 39 9.59 -25.59 -51.98
CA ARG A 39 10.08 -26.17 -50.72
C ARG A 39 11.48 -25.67 -50.37
N LEU A 40 12.37 -25.55 -51.35
CA LEU A 40 13.72 -25.01 -51.18
C LEU A 40 13.71 -23.52 -50.82
N GLU A 41 12.88 -22.72 -51.51
CA GLU A 41 12.73 -21.29 -51.20
C GLU A 41 12.13 -21.08 -49.81
N LEU A 42 11.11 -21.87 -49.43
CA LEU A 42 10.48 -21.78 -48.12
C LEU A 42 11.44 -22.14 -46.97
N GLN A 43 12.30 -23.15 -47.17
CA GLN A 43 13.32 -23.52 -46.19
C GLN A 43 14.37 -22.43 -46.01
N THR A 44 14.79 -21.80 -47.12
CA THR A 44 15.74 -20.69 -47.10
C THR A 44 15.16 -19.49 -46.36
N LEU A 45 13.91 -19.11 -46.68
CA LEU A 45 13.21 -18.00 -46.04
C LEU A 45 12.98 -18.23 -44.54
N LYS A 46 12.72 -19.49 -44.15
CA LYS A 46 12.60 -19.90 -42.74
C LYS A 46 13.94 -19.75 -42.00
N ALA A 47 15.05 -20.09 -42.64
CA ALA A 47 16.38 -19.92 -42.04
C ALA A 47 16.73 -18.44 -41.82
N GLU A 48 16.46 -17.59 -42.81
CA GLU A 48 16.67 -16.13 -42.71
C GLU A 48 15.82 -15.51 -41.61
N LEU A 49 14.54 -15.88 -41.52
CA LEU A 49 13.63 -15.39 -40.46
C LEU A 49 14.10 -15.84 -39.07
N SER A 50 14.59 -17.07 -38.94
CA SER A 50 15.16 -17.56 -37.68
C SER A 50 16.40 -16.77 -37.27
N GLN A 51 17.29 -16.45 -38.22
CA GLN A 51 18.51 -15.69 -37.95
C GLN A 51 18.22 -14.23 -37.57
N LEU A 52 17.25 -13.60 -38.23
CA LEU A 52 16.73 -12.28 -37.86
C LEU A 52 16.16 -12.29 -36.45
N THR A 53 15.36 -13.30 -36.11
CA THR A 53 14.74 -13.45 -34.78
C THR A 53 15.80 -13.57 -33.68
N THR A 54 16.86 -14.38 -33.89
CA THR A 54 17.94 -14.52 -32.91
C THR A 54 18.77 -13.24 -32.76
N THR A 55 18.97 -12.51 -33.86
CA THR A 55 19.73 -11.25 -33.84
C THR A 55 18.97 -10.17 -33.09
N LEU A 56 17.67 -10.04 -33.35
CA LEU A 56 16.77 -9.13 -32.62
C LEU A 56 16.71 -9.47 -31.13
N ALA A 57 16.55 -10.75 -30.77
CA ALA A 57 16.54 -11.16 -29.37
C ALA A 57 17.85 -10.81 -28.63
N GLY A 58 18.99 -11.00 -29.30
CA GLY A 58 20.31 -10.66 -28.76
C GLY A 58 20.50 -9.15 -28.54
N THR A 59 20.08 -8.32 -29.49
CA THR A 59 20.16 -6.85 -29.37
C THR A 59 19.22 -6.31 -28.30
N PHE A 60 17.99 -6.83 -28.19
CA PHE A 60 17.07 -6.45 -27.12
C PHE A 60 17.60 -6.86 -25.73
N ALA A 61 18.22 -8.04 -25.60
CA ALA A 61 18.81 -8.46 -24.33
C ALA A 61 19.97 -7.58 -23.88
N THR A 62 20.83 -7.14 -24.81
CA THR A 62 21.95 -6.23 -24.51
C THR A 62 21.49 -4.81 -24.18
N VAL A 63 20.48 -4.30 -24.90
CA VAL A 63 19.89 -2.99 -24.57
C VAL A 63 19.19 -3.05 -23.20
N ALA A 64 18.46 -4.12 -22.91
CA ALA A 64 17.79 -4.29 -21.61
C ALA A 64 18.80 -4.36 -20.46
N SER A 65 19.91 -5.10 -20.59
CA SER A 65 20.94 -5.17 -19.55
C SER A 65 21.66 -3.84 -19.35
N HIS A 66 21.90 -3.08 -20.43
CA HIS A 66 22.46 -1.74 -20.35
C HIS A 66 21.51 -0.76 -19.64
N VAL A 67 20.22 -0.82 -19.92
CA VAL A 67 19.22 0.03 -19.24
C VAL A 67 19.09 -0.34 -17.77
N VAL A 68 19.05 -1.64 -17.44
CA VAL A 68 18.98 -2.10 -16.04
C VAL A 68 20.21 -1.63 -15.26
N SER A 69 21.42 -1.78 -15.80
CA SER A 69 22.64 -1.31 -15.13
C SER A 69 22.70 0.21 -14.97
N GLN A 70 22.19 0.99 -15.93
CA GLN A 70 22.07 2.44 -15.78
C GLN A 70 21.07 2.82 -14.68
N VAL A 71 19.92 2.15 -14.60
CA VAL A 71 18.92 2.40 -13.57
C VAL A 71 19.46 2.04 -12.18
N GLU A 72 20.15 0.91 -12.05
CA GLU A 72 20.81 0.53 -10.80
C GLU A 72 21.86 1.55 -10.36
N GLN A 73 22.70 2.06 -11.28
CA GLN A 73 23.67 3.11 -10.97
C GLN A 73 23.00 4.41 -10.49
N VAL A 74 21.89 4.82 -11.12
CA VAL A 74 21.13 6.02 -10.71
C VAL A 74 20.51 5.82 -9.33
N LEU A 75 19.94 4.64 -9.05
CA LEU A 75 19.36 4.32 -7.74
C LEU A 75 20.42 4.37 -6.63
N VAL A 76 21.60 3.79 -6.84
CA VAL A 76 22.70 3.83 -5.87
C VAL A 76 23.12 5.28 -5.59
N ARG A 77 23.32 6.09 -6.63
CA ARG A 77 23.70 7.51 -6.47
C ARG A 77 22.64 8.31 -5.71
N SER A 78 21.36 8.06 -5.97
CA SER A 78 20.26 8.73 -5.27
C SER A 78 20.19 8.33 -3.79
N ARG A 79 20.49 7.07 -3.47
CA ARG A 79 20.52 6.57 -2.10
C ARG A 79 21.66 7.22 -1.31
N ASP A 80 22.85 7.30 -1.90
CA ASP A 80 24.02 7.89 -1.24
C ASP A 80 23.79 9.39 -0.98
N GLN A 81 23.18 10.12 -1.93
CA GLN A 81 22.78 11.53 -1.73
C GLN A 81 21.75 11.69 -0.61
N ALA A 82 20.76 10.80 -0.52
CA ALA A 82 19.75 10.83 0.54
C ALA A 82 20.35 10.52 1.92
N GLU A 83 21.28 9.58 2.01
CA GLU A 83 21.99 9.25 3.26
C GLU A 83 22.86 10.42 3.73
N GLU A 84 23.55 11.12 2.81
CA GLU A 84 24.37 12.27 3.15
C GLU A 84 23.54 13.47 3.62
N ALA A 85 22.40 13.74 2.96
CA ALA A 85 21.44 14.75 3.42
C ALA A 85 20.88 14.41 4.82
N ARG A 86 20.61 13.13 5.10
CA ARG A 86 20.14 12.68 6.42
C ARG A 86 21.19 12.92 7.51
N ARG A 87 22.46 12.61 7.25
CA ARG A 87 23.56 12.83 8.20
C ARG A 87 23.77 14.32 8.52
N LEU A 88 23.65 15.18 7.51
CA LEU A 88 23.73 16.63 7.71
C LEU A 88 22.58 17.14 8.59
N GLN A 89 21.36 16.66 8.35
CA GLN A 89 20.19 17.04 9.14
C GLN A 89 20.23 16.53 10.59
N GLU A 90 20.70 15.30 10.82
CA GLU A 90 20.94 14.76 12.17
C GLU A 90 22.03 15.57 12.93
N SER A 91 23.07 16.03 12.22
CA SER A 91 24.14 16.88 12.78
C SER A 91 23.64 18.28 13.17
N GLU A 92 22.82 18.91 12.31
CA GLU A 92 22.20 20.20 12.63
C GLU A 92 21.21 20.09 13.81
N GLN A 93 20.38 19.04 13.83
CA GLN A 93 19.47 18.79 14.95
C GLN A 93 20.21 18.53 16.26
N GLY A 94 21.33 17.79 16.23
CA GLY A 94 22.18 17.57 17.41
C GLY A 94 22.74 18.87 17.98
N LYS A 95 23.21 19.78 17.12
CA LYS A 95 23.71 21.11 17.53
C LYS A 95 22.60 21.99 18.13
N ILE A 96 21.39 21.95 17.56
CA ILE A 96 20.23 22.68 18.10
C ILE A 96 19.86 22.14 19.49
N LEU A 97 19.86 20.80 19.65
CA LEU A 97 19.54 20.16 20.93
C LEU A 97 20.57 20.51 22.02
N GLU A 98 21.86 20.54 21.71
CA GLU A 98 22.90 21.02 22.63
C GLU A 98 22.68 22.49 23.01
N HIS A 99 22.35 23.34 22.03
CA HIS A 99 22.10 24.76 22.30
C HIS A 99 20.90 24.97 23.23
N ILE A 100 19.82 24.20 23.05
CA ILE A 100 18.64 24.22 23.92
C ILE A 100 19.00 23.72 25.34
N LEU A 101 19.78 22.65 25.46
CA LEU A 101 20.25 22.14 26.75
C LEU A 101 21.11 23.18 27.49
N GLN A 102 21.99 23.88 26.79
CA GLN A 102 22.83 24.93 27.36
C GLN A 102 21.99 26.12 27.87
N LEU A 103 21.00 26.55 27.06
CA LEU A 103 20.07 27.62 27.44
C LEU A 103 19.24 27.22 28.67
N SER A 104 18.82 25.95 28.76
CA SER A 104 18.07 25.44 29.91
C SER A 104 18.91 25.43 31.19
N HIS A 105 20.18 25.04 31.12
CA HIS A 105 21.11 25.08 32.26
C HIS A 105 21.37 26.51 32.74
N ASN A 106 21.56 27.45 31.83
CA ASN A 106 21.78 28.87 32.17
C ASN A 106 20.54 29.51 32.79
N ALA A 107 19.34 29.17 32.28
CA ALA A 107 18.08 29.60 32.88
C ALA A 107 17.90 29.02 34.31
N PHE A 108 18.29 27.76 34.52
CA PHE A 108 18.24 27.11 35.83
C PHE A 108 19.22 27.73 36.83
N ALA A 109 20.44 28.08 36.38
CA ALA A 109 21.44 28.76 37.21
C ALA A 109 21.01 30.18 37.64
N THR A 110 20.20 30.86 36.81
CA THR A 110 19.68 32.21 37.10
C THR A 110 18.51 32.19 38.10
N LEU A 111 17.80 31.06 38.24
CA LEU A 111 16.68 30.90 39.19
C LEU A 111 17.08 30.42 40.59
N MET A 112 18.34 30.06 40.83
CA MET A 112 18.81 29.61 42.14
C MET A 112 19.31 30.78 43.00
N ILE A 113 18.39 31.46 43.66
CA ILE A 113 18.71 32.39 44.77
C ILE A 113 19.05 31.54 46.01
N PRO A 114 20.22 31.71 46.64
CA PRO A 114 20.54 30.99 47.88
C PRO A 114 19.69 31.54 49.04
N CYS A 115 18.76 30.73 49.54
CA CYS A 115 18.04 31.03 50.78
C CYS A 115 18.96 30.84 51.99
N ASN A 116 19.33 31.95 52.64
CA ASN A 116 20.00 31.96 53.94
C ASN A 116 18.94 31.92 55.05
N VAL A 117 19.02 30.93 55.95
CA VAL A 117 17.97 30.62 56.94
C VAL A 117 18.23 31.36 58.25
N LYS A 118 17.33 32.27 58.67
CA LYS A 118 17.07 32.62 60.09
C LYS A 118 15.66 33.20 60.30
N GLY A 119 14.81 32.47 61.04
CA GLY A 119 13.75 33.01 61.91
C GLY A 119 12.36 33.31 61.30
N PRO A 120 11.27 33.30 62.12
CA PRO A 120 9.98 32.71 61.74
C PRO A 120 8.81 33.70 61.57
N SER A 121 7.69 33.15 61.08
CA SER A 121 6.34 33.73 60.96
C SER A 121 6.02 34.43 59.64
N CYS A 122 5.18 33.79 58.83
CA CYS A 122 3.86 34.31 58.46
C CYS A 122 3.14 33.29 57.56
N ALA A 123 1.98 32.84 58.01
CA ALA A 123 0.98 32.21 57.16
C ALA A 123 0.52 33.23 56.12
N HIS A 124 0.53 32.89 54.84
CA HIS A 124 -0.44 33.32 53.83
C HIS A 124 -0.43 32.31 52.67
N THR A 125 -1.60 31.73 52.47
CA THR A 125 -2.17 31.17 51.24
C THR A 125 -1.33 31.30 49.97
N THR A 126 -0.92 30.16 49.39
CA THR A 126 -0.98 29.85 47.94
C THR A 126 -0.43 28.43 47.69
N LYS A 127 -1.30 27.52 47.28
CA LYS A 127 -0.94 26.35 46.46
C LYS A 127 -1.51 26.63 45.05
N PRO A 128 -1.00 26.04 43.95
CA PRO A 128 0.18 25.17 43.83
C PRO A 128 1.14 25.59 42.70
N VAL A 129 2.45 25.50 42.94
CA VAL A 129 3.43 25.28 41.87
C VAL A 129 3.84 23.83 41.94
N LEU A 130 3.03 22.97 41.32
CA LEU A 130 3.39 21.56 41.08
C LEU A 130 2.64 21.06 39.83
N THR A 131 2.86 21.72 38.70
CA THR A 131 2.23 21.34 37.43
C THR A 131 3.24 21.28 36.28
N TYR A 132 4.48 20.86 36.56
CA TYR A 132 5.49 20.66 35.52
C TYR A 132 6.39 19.47 35.87
N LEU A 133 5.81 18.29 36.12
CA LEU A 133 6.48 17.00 35.85
C LEU A 133 5.54 15.79 35.95
N THR A 134 4.39 15.86 35.28
CA THR A 134 3.57 14.68 35.04
C THR A 134 3.02 14.72 33.62
N ILE A 135 3.92 14.59 32.65
CA ILE A 135 3.57 13.86 31.41
C ILE A 135 3.55 12.38 31.80
N LEU A 136 2.57 12.01 32.62
CA LEU A 136 2.25 10.63 32.89
C LEU A 136 1.75 10.06 31.57
N CYS A 137 2.29 8.89 31.19
CA CYS A 137 1.72 7.97 30.22
C CYS A 137 0.30 7.60 30.66
N THR A 138 -0.62 8.54 30.48
CA THR A 138 -2.04 8.38 30.70
C THR A 138 -2.59 7.65 29.48
N PHE A 139 -3.39 6.64 29.75
CA PHE A 139 -4.06 5.84 28.72
C PHE A 139 -4.68 6.77 27.66
N PRO A 140 -4.24 6.70 26.40
CA PRO A 140 -4.86 7.51 25.38
C PRO A 140 -6.09 6.76 24.88
N GLY A 141 -7.24 7.06 25.46
CA GLY A 141 -8.52 6.48 25.07
C GLY A 141 -9.39 6.17 26.28
N CYS A 142 -10.71 6.31 26.10
CA CYS A 142 -11.70 5.87 27.07
C CYS A 142 -11.37 4.48 27.58
N GLU A 143 -11.65 4.22 28.86
CA GLU A 143 -11.23 3.06 29.70
C GLU A 143 -11.38 1.66 29.07
N THR A 144 -11.85 1.53 27.83
CA THR A 144 -12.03 0.30 27.08
C THR A 144 -11.29 0.34 25.74
N ALA A 145 -10.52 -0.70 25.44
CA ALA A 145 -9.91 -1.00 24.16
C ALA A 145 -10.39 -2.37 23.66
N ILE A 146 -10.27 -2.65 22.36
CA ILE A 146 -10.45 -4.00 21.81
C ILE A 146 -9.07 -4.62 21.63
N LEU A 147 -8.87 -5.80 22.22
CA LEU A 147 -7.67 -6.61 22.08
C LEU A 147 -7.85 -7.64 20.95
N PHE A 148 -6.87 -7.68 20.06
CA PHE A 148 -6.68 -8.69 19.03
C PHE A 148 -5.46 -9.53 19.43
N PRO A 149 -5.66 -10.69 20.08
CA PRO A 149 -4.57 -11.40 20.77
C PRO A 149 -3.50 -11.95 19.84
N MET A 150 -3.86 -12.25 18.59
CA MET A 150 -2.97 -12.77 17.56
C MET A 150 -3.51 -12.45 16.17
N ARG A 151 -2.65 -12.57 15.16
CA ARG A 151 -3.07 -12.53 13.76
C ARG A 151 -3.86 -13.81 13.46
N SER A 152 -5.09 -13.70 12.98
CA SER A 152 -5.94 -14.86 12.71
C SER A 152 -7.06 -14.49 11.75
N ARG A 153 -7.40 -15.39 10.83
CA ARG A 153 -8.53 -15.23 9.88
C ARG A 153 -9.90 -15.26 10.54
N LYS A 154 -9.99 -15.49 11.85
CA LYS A 154 -11.26 -15.55 12.59
C LYS A 154 -11.47 -14.33 13.47
N ILE A 155 -10.42 -13.57 13.77
CA ILE A 155 -10.45 -12.45 14.71
C ILE A 155 -10.67 -11.15 13.95
N PHE A 156 -11.75 -10.46 14.27
CA PHE A 156 -12.09 -9.15 13.69
C PHE A 156 -13.12 -8.44 14.58
N GLY A 157 -13.28 -7.13 14.38
CA GLY A 157 -14.42 -6.37 14.92
C GLY A 157 -15.35 -5.95 13.78
N SER A 158 -16.66 -6.22 13.90
CA SER A 158 -17.66 -5.68 12.98
C SER A 158 -18.22 -4.38 13.54
N VAL A 159 -18.12 -3.29 12.80
CA VAL A 159 -18.65 -1.98 13.21
C VAL A 159 -19.99 -1.76 12.53
N HIS A 160 -21.01 -1.34 13.29
CA HIS A 160 -22.32 -0.97 12.76
C HIS A 160 -22.52 0.54 12.91
N PRO A 161 -22.18 1.34 11.88
CA PRO A 161 -22.34 2.79 11.90
C PRO A 161 -23.75 3.22 12.30
N THR A 162 -23.86 4.32 13.05
CA THR A 162 -25.16 4.87 13.49
C THR A 162 -25.86 5.66 12.38
N SER A 163 -25.11 6.06 11.37
CA SER A 163 -25.56 6.83 10.20
C SER A 163 -25.11 6.11 8.92
N GLY A 164 -25.74 6.40 7.78
CA GLY A 164 -25.36 5.81 6.49
C GLY A 164 -23.91 6.13 6.09
N MET A 165 -23.26 5.22 5.37
CA MET A 165 -21.88 5.34 4.90
C MET A 165 -21.76 5.99 3.51
N ALA A 166 -22.77 6.74 3.07
CA ALA A 166 -22.70 7.57 1.86
C ALA A 166 -21.90 8.85 2.14
N LEU A 167 -20.58 8.83 1.90
CA LEU A 167 -19.68 9.91 2.31
C LEU A 167 -19.02 10.61 1.10
N SER A 168 -19.21 11.92 0.99
CA SER A 168 -18.45 12.79 0.06
C SER A 168 -17.19 13.37 0.69
N SER A 169 -17.09 13.31 2.01
CA SER A 169 -15.89 13.64 2.78
C SER A 169 -15.90 12.86 4.08
N PHE A 170 -14.74 12.66 4.70
CA PHE A 170 -14.69 12.04 6.01
C PHE A 170 -13.46 12.47 6.81
N THR A 171 -13.54 12.22 8.12
CA THR A 171 -12.40 12.12 9.02
C THR A 171 -12.49 10.84 9.82
N ALA A 172 -11.43 10.05 9.87
CA ALA A 172 -11.37 8.81 10.64
C ALA A 172 -10.17 8.87 11.58
N CYS A 173 -10.40 8.77 12.89
CA CYS A 173 -9.35 8.78 13.92
C CYS A 173 -9.35 7.47 14.70
N ILE A 174 -8.18 6.97 15.08
CA ILE A 174 -8.04 5.76 15.86
C ILE A 174 -6.75 5.76 16.68
N TRP A 175 -6.83 5.24 17.90
CA TRP A 175 -5.68 4.87 18.70
C TRP A 175 -5.38 3.38 18.52
N LEU A 176 -4.12 3.06 18.24
CA LEU A 176 -3.68 1.68 18.10
C LEU A 176 -2.35 1.43 18.80
N LYS A 177 -2.21 0.22 19.32
CA LYS A 177 -0.94 -0.33 19.80
C LYS A 177 -0.76 -1.68 19.12
N VAL A 178 -0.04 -1.67 18.00
CA VAL A 178 0.20 -2.86 17.20
C VAL A 178 1.26 -3.75 17.86
N THR A 179 1.06 -5.06 17.86
CA THR A 179 2.06 -6.03 18.32
C THR A 179 3.13 -6.25 17.25
N GLU A 180 2.70 -6.39 16.00
CA GLU A 180 3.56 -6.59 14.83
C GLU A 180 2.91 -5.99 13.58
N ALA A 181 3.70 -5.24 12.79
CA ALA A 181 3.29 -4.68 11.51
C ALA A 181 4.12 -5.30 10.38
N LEU A 182 3.47 -6.13 9.55
CA LEU A 182 4.07 -6.76 8.37
C LEU A 182 3.98 -5.83 7.14
N ASP A 183 4.19 -6.38 5.93
CA ASP A 183 4.08 -5.62 4.67
C ASP A 183 2.71 -4.96 4.48
N LYS A 184 1.64 -5.57 4.97
CA LYS A 184 0.31 -4.97 5.02
C LYS A 184 -0.44 -5.52 6.24
N THR A 185 -0.86 -4.65 7.15
CA THR A 185 -1.61 -5.00 8.36
C THR A 185 -2.79 -4.07 8.51
N ILE A 186 -4.01 -4.59 8.33
CA ILE A 186 -5.22 -3.77 8.24
C ILE A 186 -5.66 -3.30 9.62
N VAL A 187 -5.75 -1.99 9.82
CA VAL A 187 -6.32 -1.41 11.05
C VAL A 187 -7.83 -1.40 10.96
N PHE A 188 -8.36 -0.81 9.90
CA PHE A 188 -9.78 -0.90 9.54
C PHE A 188 -9.96 -0.93 8.03
N SER A 189 -11.05 -1.53 7.59
CA SER A 189 -11.45 -1.51 6.19
C SER A 189 -12.97 -1.38 6.03
N TYR A 190 -13.37 -0.62 5.02
CA TYR A 190 -14.72 -0.49 4.55
C TYR A 190 -14.77 -0.79 3.05
N GLY A 191 -15.85 -1.43 2.63
CA GLY A 191 -16.11 -1.66 1.23
C GLY A 191 -17.50 -2.22 0.98
N THR A 192 -17.90 -2.19 -0.28
CA THR A 192 -19.18 -2.69 -0.76
C THR A 192 -19.04 -4.03 -1.49
N LYS A 193 -20.14 -4.55 -2.02
CA LYS A 193 -20.12 -5.74 -2.89
C LYS A 193 -19.36 -5.48 -4.19
N PHE A 194 -19.36 -4.25 -4.68
CA PHE A 194 -18.73 -3.87 -5.94
C PHE A 194 -17.26 -3.50 -5.78
N ASN A 195 -16.91 -2.86 -4.66
CA ASN A 195 -15.55 -2.44 -4.38
C ASN A 195 -15.16 -2.78 -2.94
N PRO A 196 -14.24 -3.74 -2.74
CA PRO A 196 -13.75 -4.09 -1.42
C PRO A 196 -12.80 -3.06 -0.80
N TYR A 197 -12.31 -2.11 -1.59
CA TYR A 197 -11.27 -1.15 -1.21
C TYR A 197 -11.78 0.31 -1.15
N GLU A 198 -13.04 0.51 -0.73
CA GLU A 198 -13.64 1.86 -0.66
C GLU A 198 -12.89 2.78 0.31
N LEU A 199 -12.54 2.25 1.49
CA LEU A 199 -11.78 3.01 2.48
C LEU A 199 -10.98 2.06 3.37
N GLN A 200 -9.67 2.27 3.47
CA GLN A 200 -8.79 1.46 4.30
C GLN A 200 -7.76 2.32 5.02
N LEU A 201 -7.50 1.99 6.29
CA LEU A 201 -6.29 2.40 6.99
C LEU A 201 -5.51 1.14 7.35
N TYR A 202 -4.26 1.07 6.94
CA TYR A 202 -3.40 -0.08 7.21
C TYR A 202 -1.97 0.35 7.49
N LEU A 203 -1.23 -0.53 8.16
CA LEU A 203 0.20 -0.36 8.44
C LEU A 203 1.00 -1.16 7.40
N SER A 204 2.13 -0.62 6.98
CA SER A 204 3.10 -1.25 6.09
C SER A 204 4.47 -1.08 6.71
N ARG A 205 4.96 -2.12 7.40
CA ARG A 205 6.17 -2.09 8.23
C ARG A 205 6.15 -0.93 9.24
N ASP A 206 6.97 0.09 9.01
CA ASP A 206 7.11 1.29 9.85
C ASP A 206 6.19 2.45 9.42
N SER A 207 5.35 2.24 8.41
CA SER A 207 4.55 3.28 7.77
C SER A 207 3.05 3.08 7.99
N ALA A 208 2.30 4.17 8.08
CA ALA A 208 0.83 4.16 8.08
C ALA A 208 0.30 4.62 6.72
N VAL A 209 -0.71 3.95 6.18
CA VAL A 209 -1.25 4.21 4.84
C VAL A 209 -2.76 4.33 4.88
N LEU A 210 -3.26 5.45 4.36
CA LEU A 210 -4.68 5.68 4.10
C LEU A 210 -4.94 5.47 2.61
N ALA A 211 -5.91 4.62 2.26
CA ALA A 211 -6.35 4.38 0.89
C ALA A 211 -7.85 4.63 0.73
N VAL A 212 -8.25 5.26 -0.37
CA VAL A 212 -9.64 5.62 -0.66
C VAL A 212 -9.99 5.24 -2.09
N ALA A 213 -11.15 4.61 -2.30
CA ALA A 213 -11.71 4.12 -3.57
C ALA A 213 -10.89 3.03 -4.30
N ALA A 214 -9.56 2.99 -4.16
CA ALA A 214 -8.72 2.00 -4.84
C ALA A 214 -7.33 1.83 -4.19
N ALA A 215 -6.66 0.72 -4.48
CA ALA A 215 -5.34 0.39 -3.94
C ALA A 215 -4.21 1.35 -4.40
N GLN A 216 -4.36 2.00 -5.55
CA GLN A 216 -3.41 3.00 -6.07
C GLN A 216 -3.61 4.39 -5.46
N HIS A 217 -4.81 4.69 -4.94
CA HIS A 217 -5.15 5.98 -4.36
C HIS A 217 -4.83 5.97 -2.86
N LYS A 218 -3.54 6.15 -2.55
CA LYS A 218 -3.03 6.04 -1.18
C LYS A 218 -2.10 7.18 -0.78
N LEU A 219 -2.17 7.55 0.49
CA LEU A 219 -1.27 8.47 1.16
C LEU A 219 -0.58 7.74 2.30
N ALA A 220 0.74 7.84 2.39
CA ALA A 220 1.55 7.14 3.38
C ALA A 220 2.36 8.11 4.24
N ALA A 221 2.34 7.91 5.56
CA ALA A 221 3.26 8.51 6.52
C ALA A 221 4.31 7.47 6.90
N ARG A 222 5.59 7.76 6.64
CA ARG A 222 6.71 6.83 6.86
C ARG A 222 7.35 7.01 8.22
N ASN A 223 7.92 5.93 8.78
CA ASN A 223 8.65 5.95 10.06
C ASN A 223 7.80 6.39 11.27
N VAL A 224 6.50 6.08 11.27
CA VAL A 224 5.56 6.49 12.33
C VAL A 224 5.10 5.33 13.20
N VAL A 225 5.25 4.09 12.72
CA VAL A 225 4.79 2.88 13.40
C VAL A 225 5.93 2.28 14.21
N ILE A 226 5.75 2.20 15.53
CA ILE A 226 6.66 1.50 16.44
C ILE A 226 5.84 0.42 17.17
N PRO A 227 6.10 -0.87 16.92
CA PRO A 227 5.40 -1.95 17.60
C PRO A 227 5.50 -1.84 19.14
N GLY A 228 4.40 -2.15 19.82
CA GLY A 228 4.29 -2.07 21.28
C GLY A 228 4.09 -0.66 21.84
N LYS A 229 4.14 0.40 21.03
CA LYS A 229 3.81 1.78 21.44
C LYS A 229 2.41 2.17 20.96
N TRP A 230 1.75 3.04 21.72
CA TRP A 230 0.50 3.66 21.29
C TRP A 230 0.79 4.69 20.20
N LEU A 231 -0.06 4.69 19.19
CA LEU A 231 -0.02 5.57 18.03
C LEU A 231 -1.45 6.02 17.71
N HIS A 232 -1.64 7.33 17.66
CA HIS A 232 -2.86 7.95 17.17
C HIS A 232 -2.71 8.29 15.69
N LEU A 233 -3.66 7.83 14.88
CA LEU A 233 -3.73 8.14 13.46
C LEU A 233 -5.08 8.79 13.15
N CYS A 234 -5.06 9.88 12.38
CA CYS A 234 -6.25 10.45 11.77
C CYS A 234 -6.08 10.63 10.26
N GLY A 235 -7.02 10.13 9.47
CA GLY A 235 -7.10 10.37 8.04
C GLY A 235 -8.27 11.29 7.70
N THR A 236 -8.04 12.29 6.86
CA THR A 236 -9.09 13.16 6.30
C THR A 236 -9.12 13.04 4.79
N TRP A 237 -10.29 13.07 4.18
CA TRP A 237 -10.45 13.09 2.73
C TRP A 237 -11.69 13.89 2.31
N SER A 238 -11.60 14.60 1.18
CA SER A 238 -12.71 15.32 0.53
C SER A 238 -12.79 14.99 -0.95
N SER A 239 -13.98 14.66 -1.43
CA SER A 239 -14.27 14.37 -2.84
C SER A 239 -14.07 15.58 -3.76
N GLU A 240 -14.30 16.80 -3.26
CA GLU A 240 -14.33 18.02 -4.07
C GLU A 240 -13.08 18.19 -4.95
N ASN A 241 -11.91 17.95 -4.37
CA ASN A 241 -10.62 18.02 -5.07
C ASN A 241 -9.70 16.83 -4.74
N GLY A 242 -10.22 15.79 -4.08
CA GLY A 242 -9.42 14.65 -3.60
C GLY A 242 -8.41 15.04 -2.52
N SER A 243 -8.64 16.13 -1.78
CA SER A 243 -7.74 16.56 -0.71
C SER A 243 -7.73 15.53 0.40
N THR A 244 -6.55 14.98 0.67
CA THR A 244 -6.31 13.92 1.62
C THR A 244 -5.18 14.32 2.55
N SER A 245 -5.37 14.14 3.86
CA SER A 245 -4.32 14.36 4.86
C SER A 245 -4.26 13.21 5.83
N LEU A 246 -3.05 12.89 6.28
CA LEU A 246 -2.80 11.88 7.30
C LEU A 246 -2.06 12.55 8.46
N TRP A 247 -2.57 12.36 9.67
CA TRP A 247 -2.09 12.95 10.90
C TRP A 247 -1.62 11.87 11.86
N VAL A 248 -0.52 12.14 12.56
CA VAL A 248 0.12 11.24 13.51
C VAL A 248 0.27 11.98 14.83
N GLN A 249 -0.25 11.43 15.91
CA GLN A 249 -0.21 12.07 17.24
C GLN A 249 -0.82 13.50 17.26
N GLY A 250 -1.69 13.82 16.31
CA GLY A 250 -2.33 15.14 16.18
C GLY A 250 -1.55 16.15 15.34
N GLU A 251 -0.40 15.75 14.76
CA GLU A 251 0.40 16.56 13.85
C GLU A 251 0.26 16.08 12.40
N LEU A 252 0.36 16.99 11.44
CA LEU A 252 0.22 16.66 10.02
C LEU A 252 1.45 15.89 9.55
N ALA A 253 1.28 14.62 9.17
CA ALA A 253 2.36 13.77 8.68
C ALA A 253 2.49 13.78 7.16
N GLY A 254 1.40 14.08 6.45
CA GLY A 254 1.41 14.23 5.00
C GLY A 254 0.06 14.67 4.45
N SER A 255 0.08 15.28 3.26
CA SER A 255 -1.11 15.68 2.52
C SER A 255 -0.91 15.55 1.03
N THR A 256 -1.99 15.27 0.29
CA THR A 256 -2.00 15.23 -1.17
C THR A 256 -3.36 15.68 -1.70
N TRP A 257 -3.43 16.00 -2.99
CA TRP A 257 -4.67 16.34 -3.69
C TRP A 257 -4.91 15.38 -4.86
N GLY A 258 -6.11 15.39 -5.42
CA GLY A 258 -6.51 14.56 -6.56
C GLY A 258 -6.75 13.09 -6.25
N LEU A 259 -6.57 12.66 -4.99
CA LEU A 259 -6.77 11.26 -4.58
C LEU A 259 -8.27 10.97 -4.54
N ALA A 260 -8.73 10.09 -5.44
CA ALA A 260 -10.14 9.75 -5.61
C ALA A 260 -11.06 10.99 -5.74
N ALA A 261 -10.61 12.05 -6.43
CA ALA A 261 -11.44 13.23 -6.66
C ALA A 261 -12.74 12.87 -7.40
N ALA A 262 -13.84 13.55 -7.07
CA ALA A 262 -15.19 13.29 -7.55
C ALA A 262 -15.76 11.89 -7.24
N HIS A 263 -15.07 11.08 -6.43
CA HIS A 263 -15.63 9.82 -5.91
C HIS A 263 -16.59 10.09 -4.76
N SER A 264 -17.58 9.23 -4.56
CA SER A 264 -18.40 9.25 -3.34
C SER A 264 -18.36 7.85 -2.76
N ILE A 265 -17.99 7.72 -1.49
CA ILE A 265 -17.99 6.44 -0.81
C ILE A 265 -19.46 5.99 -0.72
N PRO A 266 -19.84 4.86 -1.36
CA PRO A 266 -21.22 4.42 -1.40
C PRO A 266 -21.63 3.75 -0.08
N ASP A 267 -22.91 3.85 0.27
CA ASP A 267 -23.51 3.16 1.41
C ASP A 267 -23.76 1.66 1.14
N GLY A 268 -24.18 0.91 2.16
CA GLY A 268 -24.51 -0.51 2.06
C GLY A 268 -23.30 -1.45 2.04
N GLY A 269 -22.15 -0.95 2.47
CA GLY A 269 -20.93 -1.73 2.69
C GLY A 269 -20.81 -2.32 4.09
N ILE A 270 -19.65 -2.90 4.36
CA ILE A 270 -19.30 -3.49 5.66
C ILE A 270 -18.04 -2.79 6.17
N LEU A 271 -18.11 -2.23 7.39
CA LEU A 271 -16.97 -1.63 8.09
C LEU A 271 -16.44 -2.61 9.15
N GLN A 272 -15.15 -2.91 9.09
CA GLN A 272 -14.52 -3.90 9.96
C GLN A 272 -13.17 -3.40 10.51
N LEU A 273 -12.85 -3.86 11.71
CA LEU A 273 -11.57 -3.64 12.37
C LEU A 273 -10.71 -4.90 12.29
N GLY A 274 -9.42 -4.70 11.99
CA GLY A 274 -8.39 -5.73 12.05
C GLY A 274 -8.31 -6.70 10.87
N GLN A 275 -9.16 -6.54 9.86
CA GLN A 275 -9.19 -7.39 8.67
C GLN A 275 -9.52 -6.60 7.40
N GLU A 276 -9.05 -7.12 6.26
CA GLU A 276 -9.44 -6.62 4.94
C GLU A 276 -10.81 -7.15 4.53
N LYS A 277 -11.69 -6.27 4.05
CA LYS A 277 -12.97 -6.65 3.48
C LYS A 277 -12.83 -7.23 2.07
N ASN A 278 -12.32 -8.45 1.93
CA ASN A 278 -12.14 -9.13 0.64
C ASN A 278 -13.25 -10.16 0.28
N GLY A 279 -14.16 -10.47 1.21
CA GLY A 279 -15.28 -11.38 0.99
C GLY A 279 -16.63 -10.73 0.63
N CYS A 280 -17.61 -11.56 0.27
CA CYS A 280 -18.99 -11.17 0.02
C CYS A 280 -19.75 -10.70 1.27
N CYS A 281 -19.27 -11.16 2.42
CA CYS A 281 -20.06 -11.36 3.62
C CYS A 281 -19.18 -11.08 4.84
N VAL A 282 -19.79 -10.64 5.95
CA VAL A 282 -19.08 -10.38 7.20
C VAL A 282 -18.33 -11.64 7.65
N GLY A 283 -17.02 -11.52 7.89
CA GLY A 283 -16.20 -12.64 8.38
C GLY A 283 -15.66 -13.58 7.29
N GLY A 284 -15.88 -13.27 6.01
CA GLY A 284 -15.46 -14.11 4.89
C GLY A 284 -14.22 -13.58 4.16
N GLY A 285 -13.38 -14.50 3.65
CA GLY A 285 -12.27 -14.19 2.75
C GLY A 285 -10.95 -13.80 3.42
N PHE A 286 -10.92 -13.64 4.74
CA PHE A 286 -9.78 -13.06 5.45
C PHE A 286 -8.45 -13.80 5.25
N ASP A 287 -7.39 -13.00 5.16
CA ASP A 287 -6.01 -13.45 5.10
C ASP A 287 -5.27 -13.11 6.40
N GLU A 288 -4.65 -14.12 6.99
CA GLU A 288 -3.85 -14.00 8.21
C GLU A 288 -2.65 -13.07 8.02
N ALA A 289 -2.08 -13.05 6.81
CA ALA A 289 -0.98 -12.15 6.45
C ALA A 289 -1.39 -10.68 6.41
N LEU A 290 -2.69 -10.37 6.47
CA LEU A 290 -3.25 -9.01 6.53
C LEU A 290 -3.85 -8.64 7.91
N ALA A 291 -4.10 -9.64 8.75
CA ALA A 291 -4.78 -9.48 10.03
C ALA A 291 -4.03 -8.59 11.05
N PHE A 292 -4.75 -7.76 11.79
CA PHE A 292 -4.19 -6.99 12.90
C PHE A 292 -3.97 -7.86 14.15
N SER A 293 -2.93 -7.53 14.90
CA SER A 293 -2.74 -8.00 16.27
C SER A 293 -2.26 -6.85 17.14
N GLY A 294 -2.80 -6.74 18.35
CA GLY A 294 -2.56 -5.60 19.23
C GLY A 294 -3.84 -5.07 19.86
N LYS A 295 -3.85 -3.78 20.22
CA LYS A 295 -5.00 -3.09 20.83
C LYS A 295 -5.47 -1.93 19.96
N LEU A 296 -6.78 -1.72 19.87
CA LEU A 296 -7.42 -0.57 19.23
C LEU A 296 -8.37 0.12 20.21
N THR A 297 -8.43 1.45 20.20
CA THR A 297 -9.42 2.23 20.95
C THR A 297 -9.70 3.55 20.25
N GLY A 298 -10.74 4.26 20.68
CA GLY A 298 -11.04 5.60 20.21
C GLY A 298 -11.33 5.68 18.71
N PHE A 299 -11.83 4.61 18.08
CA PHE A 299 -12.20 4.65 16.68
C PHE A 299 -13.42 5.55 16.48
N ASN A 300 -13.21 6.69 15.82
CA ASN A 300 -14.25 7.64 15.49
C ASN A 300 -14.23 7.98 14.00
N LEU A 301 -15.42 8.15 13.42
CA LEU A 301 -15.63 8.49 12.01
C LEU A 301 -16.65 9.63 11.90
N TRP A 302 -16.27 10.66 11.15
CA TRP A 302 -17.12 11.79 10.79
C TRP A 302 -17.37 11.82 9.28
N ASP A 303 -18.52 12.33 8.86
CA ASP A 303 -18.90 12.58 7.45
C ASP A 303 -18.39 13.92 6.90
N ARG A 304 -17.51 14.58 7.65
CA ARG A 304 -16.88 15.86 7.31
C ARG A 304 -15.39 15.84 7.56
N VAL A 305 -14.68 16.77 6.93
CA VAL A 305 -13.28 17.07 7.26
C VAL A 305 -13.23 17.87 8.57
N LEU A 306 -12.52 17.35 9.57
CA LEU A 306 -12.22 18.07 10.81
C LEU A 306 -11.13 19.12 10.56
N SER A 307 -11.21 20.23 11.29
CA SER A 307 -10.15 21.23 11.31
C SER A 307 -8.89 20.70 12.02
N PRO A 308 -7.69 21.26 11.74
CA PRO A 308 -6.46 20.85 12.42
C PRO A 308 -6.57 20.85 13.95
N THR A 309 -7.23 21.85 14.53
CA THR A 309 -7.44 21.96 15.98
C THR A 309 -8.33 20.85 16.51
N GLU A 310 -9.39 20.48 15.78
CA GLU A 310 -10.25 19.34 16.13
C GLU A 310 -9.48 18.02 16.05
N VAL A 311 -8.61 17.84 15.05
CA VAL A 311 -7.78 16.63 14.89
C VAL A 311 -6.73 16.53 16.00
N THR A 312 -6.04 17.63 16.33
CA THR A 312 -5.11 17.65 17.47
C THR A 312 -5.83 17.39 18.78
N ALA A 313 -7.05 17.92 18.96
CA ALA A 313 -7.84 17.61 20.14
C ALA A 313 -8.12 16.10 20.26
N GLN A 314 -8.30 15.37 19.14
CA GLN A 314 -8.47 13.91 19.16
C GLN A 314 -7.24 13.14 19.71
N SER A 315 -6.02 13.72 19.62
CA SER A 315 -4.79 13.07 20.10
C SER A 315 -4.43 13.39 21.55
N THR A 316 -5.08 14.37 22.17
CA THR A 316 -4.91 14.67 23.60
C THR A 316 -5.93 13.83 24.37
N GLY A 317 -5.50 12.93 25.25
CA GLY A 317 -6.29 11.84 25.86
C GLY A 317 -7.55 12.19 26.69
N ASP A 318 -8.13 13.38 26.53
CA ASP A 318 -9.36 13.87 27.15
C ASP A 318 -10.60 13.71 26.23
N THR A 319 -10.50 12.86 25.21
CA THR A 319 -11.41 12.83 24.04
C THR A 319 -12.67 12.00 24.21
N CYS A 320 -12.96 11.50 25.41
CA CYS A 320 -14.20 10.76 25.66
C CYS A 320 -15.48 11.59 25.45
N GLY A 321 -15.36 12.92 25.39
CA GLY A 321 -16.47 13.82 25.07
C GLY A 321 -16.74 14.02 23.57
N THR A 322 -15.74 13.84 22.70
CA THR A 322 -15.87 14.19 21.27
C THR A 322 -15.98 12.92 20.43
N ARG A 323 -17.20 12.65 19.94
CA ARG A 323 -17.54 11.43 19.19
C ARG A 323 -17.81 11.73 17.73
N GLY A 324 -17.50 10.76 16.87
CA GLY A 324 -17.92 10.77 15.48
C GLY A 324 -19.44 10.67 15.34
N ASN A 325 -20.00 11.32 14.32
CA ASN A 325 -21.43 11.23 13.99
C ASN A 325 -21.77 10.01 13.12
N VAL A 326 -20.77 9.38 12.48
CA VAL A 326 -20.93 8.13 11.74
C VAL A 326 -20.56 6.93 12.61
N VAL A 327 -19.39 7.02 13.27
CA VAL A 327 -18.94 6.07 14.29
C VAL A 327 -18.41 6.86 15.48
N GLY A 328 -18.99 6.63 16.65
CA GLY A 328 -18.55 7.18 17.92
C GLY A 328 -18.07 6.08 18.85
N TRP A 329 -16.81 6.15 19.30
CA TRP A 329 -16.29 5.17 20.26
C TRP A 329 -17.10 5.17 21.56
N GLY A 330 -17.49 3.97 22.02
CA GLY A 330 -18.29 3.78 23.23
C GLY A 330 -19.80 4.00 23.07
N VAL A 331 -20.28 4.39 21.88
CA VAL A 331 -21.72 4.49 21.58
C VAL A 331 -22.14 3.71 20.35
N THR A 332 -21.29 3.66 19.33
CA THR A 332 -21.53 2.84 18.13
C THR A 332 -21.22 1.38 18.45
N GLU A 333 -22.11 0.48 18.05
CA GLU A 333 -21.93 -0.95 18.29
C GLU A 333 -20.74 -1.48 17.49
N VAL A 334 -19.79 -2.08 18.21
CA VAL A 334 -18.68 -2.84 17.63
C VAL A 334 -18.74 -4.25 18.18
N LEU A 335 -19.02 -5.23 17.33
CA LEU A 335 -19.13 -6.63 17.71
C LEU A 335 -17.77 -7.33 17.50
N PRO A 336 -17.07 -7.75 18.56
CA PRO A 336 -15.83 -8.50 18.43
C PRO A 336 -16.11 -9.98 18.15
N TYR A 337 -15.31 -10.60 17.27
CA TYR A 337 -15.43 -12.00 16.87
C TYR A 337 -14.12 -12.77 17.00
N GLY A 338 -14.23 -14.10 17.10
CA GLY A 338 -13.12 -15.06 17.00
C GLY A 338 -12.07 -15.00 18.11
N GLY A 339 -12.34 -14.27 19.19
CA GLY A 339 -11.39 -14.06 20.30
C GLY A 339 -10.93 -12.61 20.46
N ALA A 340 -11.40 -11.69 19.59
CA ALA A 340 -11.35 -10.27 19.92
C ALA A 340 -12.20 -10.02 21.18
N GLN A 341 -11.75 -9.14 22.06
CA GLN A 341 -12.48 -8.83 23.30
C GLN A 341 -12.22 -7.41 23.76
N TYR A 342 -13.21 -6.81 24.42
CA TYR A 342 -13.02 -5.58 25.14
C TYR A 342 -12.14 -5.82 26.36
N VAL A 343 -11.18 -4.93 26.57
CA VAL A 343 -10.27 -4.90 27.72
C VAL A 343 -10.23 -3.50 28.29
N SER A 344 -10.16 -3.40 29.61
CA SER A 344 -9.93 -2.15 30.32
C SER A 344 -8.46 -2.00 30.72
#